data_AF-A0A942CHU9-F1
#
_entry.id   AF-A0A942CHU9-F1
#
_cell.length_a   1.000
_cell.length_b   1.000
_cell.length_c   1.000
_cell.angle_alpha   90.00
_cell.angle_beta   90.00
_cell.angle_gamma   90.00
#
_symmetry.space_group_name_H-M   'P 1'
#
loop_
_entity.id
_entity.type
_entity.pdbx_description
1 polymer ?
#
loop_
_entity_poly.entity_id
_entity_poly.type
_entity_poly.pdbx_seq_one_letter_code
_entity_poly.pdbx_strand_id
1 'polypeptide(L)'
;FSHGLLGLHLKNLIAFATGQSRFLTVGGLSVDLLKSAWKQSVPAMEFALNFVKSNVGIDSPALLSSPFMLVTLGYYGHERQYLVDPDEAQRLRQWVLSANAKGRYSRGSSETILDQDLSVLRNGGGASELLDRLRLQVGRLDIAPEELEGRNQRSALFKAMFMAFRADGACDWHSNLAIALGHHGAQHRLQFHHIFPKAVLKSRFTSREADDIANLAFIGGKTNRQISDKAPAEYFPKLLYKNGQAAFEAQCIPTRLDLLGVDRYKEFLVERRRLIAARLNAFLGAQRELSHKSA
;
A
#
# COMPACT_ATOMS: atom_id res chain seq x y z
N PHE A 1 -0.56 -20.60 7.17
CA PHE A 1 -0.03 -19.96 5.95
C PHE A 1 -0.14 -20.83 4.68
N SER A 2 -0.49 -22.11 4.73
CA SER A 2 -0.36 -23.02 3.56
C SER A 2 -1.46 -22.93 2.48
N HIS A 3 -2.72 -22.61 2.80
CA HIS A 3 -3.80 -22.70 1.80
C HIS A 3 -3.92 -21.52 0.83
N GLY A 4 -3.48 -20.32 1.20
CA GLY A 4 -3.51 -19.15 0.30
C GLY A 4 -2.31 -19.05 -0.66
N LEU A 5 -1.15 -19.57 -0.25
CA LEU A 5 0.08 -19.56 -1.05
C LEU A 5 0.04 -20.56 -2.20
N LEU A 6 -0.54 -21.75 -1.98
CA LEU A 6 -0.68 -22.76 -3.03
C LEU A 6 -1.48 -22.23 -4.22
N GLY A 7 -2.59 -21.53 -3.97
CA GLY A 7 -3.40 -20.91 -5.02
C GLY A 7 -2.63 -19.86 -5.82
N LEU A 8 -1.74 -19.09 -5.19
CA LEU A 8 -0.88 -18.14 -5.88
C LEU A 8 0.16 -18.85 -6.77
N HIS A 9 0.87 -19.84 -6.24
CA HIS A 9 1.86 -20.59 -7.01
C HIS A 9 1.23 -21.31 -8.19
N LEU A 10 0.03 -21.86 -8.01
CA LEU A 10 -0.71 -22.49 -9.07
C LEU A 10 -1.13 -21.48 -10.14
N LYS A 11 -1.62 -20.29 -9.75
CA LYS A 11 -1.93 -19.21 -10.71
C LYS A 11 -0.70 -18.73 -11.48
N ASN A 12 0.44 -18.62 -10.80
CA ASN A 12 1.70 -18.30 -11.43
C ASN A 12 2.07 -19.38 -12.47
N LEU A 13 1.98 -20.66 -12.11
CA LEU A 13 2.19 -21.76 -13.06
C LEU A 13 1.26 -21.67 -14.28
N ILE A 14 -0.04 -21.43 -14.08
CA ILE A 14 -1.01 -21.36 -15.18
C ILE A 14 -0.76 -20.14 -16.09
N ALA A 15 -0.37 -18.99 -15.52
CA ALA A 15 0.02 -17.81 -16.29
C ALA A 15 1.18 -18.13 -17.24
N PHE A 16 2.17 -18.89 -16.80
CA PHE A 16 3.30 -19.31 -17.62
C PHE A 16 2.94 -20.41 -18.63
N ALA A 17 2.03 -21.31 -18.28
CA ALA A 17 1.61 -22.38 -19.18
C ALA A 17 0.68 -21.90 -20.31
N THR A 18 -0.09 -20.83 -20.09
CA THR A 18 -1.20 -20.45 -20.98
C THR A 18 -1.26 -18.98 -21.36
N GLY A 19 -0.47 -18.11 -20.71
CA GLY A 19 -0.57 -16.66 -20.86
C GLY A 19 -1.83 -16.05 -20.20
N GLN A 20 -2.58 -16.83 -19.42
CA GLN A 20 -3.76 -16.40 -18.66
C GLN A 20 -3.82 -17.09 -17.29
N SER A 21 -4.68 -16.63 -16.40
CA SER A 21 -4.76 -17.05 -15.00
C SER A 21 -5.94 -18.00 -14.68
N ARG A 22 -6.79 -18.30 -15.66
CA ARG A 22 -8.03 -19.09 -15.48
C ARG A 22 -7.78 -20.59 -15.47
N PHE A 23 -8.43 -21.26 -14.51
CA PHE A 23 -8.31 -22.71 -14.32
C PHE A 23 -9.04 -23.58 -15.34
N LEU A 24 -10.03 -23.03 -16.05
CA LEU A 24 -10.85 -23.78 -17.00
C LEU A 24 -10.04 -24.39 -18.16
N THR A 25 -8.82 -23.91 -18.40
CA THR A 25 -7.93 -24.43 -19.45
C THR A 25 -6.97 -25.53 -18.96
N VAL A 26 -6.94 -25.84 -17.66
CA VAL A 26 -5.90 -26.73 -17.09
C VAL A 26 -6.11 -28.20 -17.44
N GLY A 27 -7.35 -28.65 -17.58
CA GLY A 27 -7.66 -30.06 -17.89
C GLY A 27 -7.13 -30.53 -19.25
N GLY A 28 -6.78 -29.62 -20.16
CA GLY A 28 -6.22 -29.93 -21.49
C GLY A 28 -4.70 -29.77 -21.60
N LEU A 29 -3.99 -29.39 -20.54
CA LEU A 29 -2.55 -29.13 -20.60
C LEU A 29 -1.75 -30.43 -20.43
N SER A 30 -0.71 -30.62 -21.25
CA SER A 30 0.18 -31.77 -21.10
C SER A 30 1.07 -31.62 -19.86
N VAL A 31 1.48 -32.76 -19.29
CA VAL A 31 2.42 -32.80 -18.16
C VAL A 31 3.73 -32.10 -18.50
N ASP A 32 4.22 -32.24 -19.74
CA ASP A 32 5.46 -31.62 -20.18
C ASP A 32 5.37 -30.09 -20.25
N LEU A 33 4.23 -29.57 -20.72
CA LEU A 33 3.97 -28.13 -20.70
C LEU A 33 3.95 -27.61 -19.27
N LEU A 34 3.26 -28.30 -18.35
CA LEU A 34 3.22 -27.92 -16.93
C LEU A 34 4.61 -27.95 -16.28
N LYS A 35 5.43 -28.96 -16.56
CA LYS A 35 6.82 -29.03 -16.07
C LYS A 35 7.68 -27.89 -16.59
N SER A 36 7.54 -27.56 -17.88
CA SER A 36 8.27 -26.45 -18.50
C SER A 36 7.85 -25.10 -17.90
N ALA A 37 6.54 -24.85 -17.82
CA ALA A 37 5.99 -23.66 -17.20
C ALA A 37 6.41 -23.50 -15.74
N TRP A 38 6.45 -24.60 -14.97
CA TRP A 38 6.94 -24.57 -13.59
C TRP A 38 8.38 -24.07 -13.51
N LYS A 39 9.28 -24.61 -14.34
CA LYS A 39 10.70 -24.21 -14.40
C LYS A 39 10.89 -22.72 -14.70
N GLN A 40 10.03 -22.14 -15.54
CA GLN A 40 10.08 -20.70 -15.86
C GLN A 40 9.44 -19.84 -14.77
N SER A 41 8.36 -20.32 -14.16
CA SER A 41 7.57 -19.55 -13.20
C SER A 41 8.27 -19.32 -11.85
N VAL A 42 9.19 -20.21 -11.47
CA VAL A 42 9.96 -20.10 -10.21
C VAL A 42 10.90 -18.88 -10.22
N PRO A 43 11.87 -18.75 -11.15
CA PRO A 43 12.74 -17.57 -11.20
C PRO A 43 11.96 -16.27 -11.43
N ALA A 44 10.84 -16.34 -12.15
CA ALA A 44 9.93 -15.21 -12.29
C ALA A 44 9.33 -14.75 -10.95
N MET A 45 8.85 -15.69 -10.11
CA MET A 45 8.36 -15.35 -8.78
C MET A 45 9.47 -14.82 -7.87
N GLU A 46 10.68 -15.36 -7.97
CA GLU A 46 11.86 -14.86 -7.25
C GLU A 46 12.19 -13.42 -7.65
N PHE A 47 12.18 -13.11 -8.95
CA PHE A 47 12.31 -11.74 -9.44
C PHE A 47 11.22 -10.84 -8.84
N ALA A 48 9.95 -11.25 -8.88
CA ALA A 48 8.85 -10.47 -8.35
C ALA A 48 9.01 -10.17 -6.85
N LEU A 49 9.36 -11.18 -6.06
CA LEU A 49 9.57 -11.05 -4.61
C LEU A 49 10.74 -10.11 -4.28
N ASN A 50 11.85 -10.24 -5.01
CA ASN A 50 13.01 -9.36 -4.83
C ASN A 50 12.71 -7.94 -5.28
N PHE A 51 11.99 -7.75 -6.39
CA PHE A 51 11.60 -6.43 -6.88
C PHE A 51 10.67 -5.72 -5.91
N VAL A 52 9.62 -6.39 -5.40
CA VAL A 52 8.72 -5.75 -4.43
C VAL A 52 9.44 -5.42 -3.13
N LYS A 53 10.38 -6.26 -2.68
CA LYS A 53 11.13 -5.99 -1.44
C LYS A 53 12.13 -4.85 -1.62
N SER A 54 12.99 -4.93 -2.64
CA SER A 54 14.15 -4.06 -2.80
C SER A 54 13.81 -2.73 -3.48
N ASN A 55 12.95 -2.74 -4.50
CA ASN A 55 12.64 -1.54 -5.29
C ASN A 55 11.38 -0.83 -4.76
N VAL A 56 10.38 -1.60 -4.33
CA VAL A 56 9.08 -1.05 -3.89
C VAL A 56 9.03 -0.83 -2.37
N GLY A 57 9.81 -1.60 -1.60
CA GLY A 57 9.82 -1.56 -0.13
C GLY A 57 8.71 -2.38 0.53
N ILE A 58 8.12 -3.36 -0.18
CA ILE A 58 7.14 -4.31 0.37
C ILE A 58 7.89 -5.56 0.85
N ASP A 59 8.20 -5.58 2.14
CA ASP A 59 8.94 -6.63 2.83
C ASP A 59 8.03 -7.65 3.55
N SER A 60 6.71 -7.46 3.49
CA SER A 60 5.72 -8.35 4.10
C SER A 60 4.49 -8.50 3.20
N PRO A 61 3.91 -9.70 3.07
CA PRO A 61 2.64 -9.90 2.37
C PRO A 61 1.48 -9.05 2.94
N ALA A 62 1.55 -8.64 4.21
CA ALA A 62 0.55 -7.77 4.81
C ALA A 62 0.47 -6.38 4.13
N LEU A 63 1.54 -5.95 3.45
CA LEU A 63 1.59 -4.70 2.69
C LEU A 63 1.07 -4.83 1.27
N LEU A 64 0.82 -6.05 0.78
CA LEU A 64 0.18 -6.28 -0.51
C LEU A 64 -1.34 -6.16 -0.37
N SER A 65 -1.96 -5.37 -1.23
CA SER A 65 -3.41 -5.32 -1.43
C SER A 65 -3.93 -6.59 -2.11
N SER A 66 -3.08 -7.24 -2.91
CA SER A 66 -3.33 -8.55 -3.51
C SER A 66 -2.02 -9.24 -3.89
N PRO A 67 -1.91 -10.56 -3.70
CA PRO A 67 -0.76 -11.34 -4.16
C PRO A 67 -0.64 -11.41 -5.70
N PHE A 68 -1.68 -11.12 -6.48
CA PHE A 68 -1.63 -11.21 -7.95
C PHE A 68 -0.67 -10.21 -8.60
N MET A 69 -0.31 -9.13 -7.90
CA MET A 69 0.77 -8.25 -8.35
C MET A 69 2.08 -9.01 -8.56
N LEU A 70 2.35 -10.04 -7.75
CA LEU A 70 3.56 -10.85 -7.88
C LEU A 70 3.55 -11.68 -9.17
N VAL A 71 2.38 -12.15 -9.62
CA VAL A 71 2.25 -12.88 -10.88
C VAL A 71 2.54 -11.96 -12.05
N THR A 72 1.93 -10.76 -12.08
CA THR A 72 2.21 -9.77 -13.13
C THR A 72 3.68 -9.38 -13.15
N LEU A 73 4.31 -9.14 -11.99
CA LEU A 73 5.72 -8.79 -11.91
C LEU A 73 6.65 -9.92 -12.35
N GLY A 74 6.32 -11.16 -11.99
CA GLY A 74 7.12 -12.30 -12.41
C GLY A 74 7.04 -12.49 -13.92
N TYR A 75 5.82 -12.40 -14.47
CA TYR A 75 5.61 -12.45 -15.92
C TYR A 75 6.33 -11.30 -16.62
N TYR A 76 6.26 -10.08 -16.07
CA TYR A 76 6.99 -8.92 -16.57
C TYR A 76 8.50 -9.19 -16.68
N GLY A 77 9.13 -9.62 -15.59
CA GLY A 77 10.55 -9.92 -15.57
C GLY A 77 10.92 -11.00 -16.58
N HIS A 78 10.10 -12.05 -16.68
CA HIS A 78 10.30 -13.13 -17.64
C HIS A 78 10.25 -12.65 -19.09
N GLU A 79 9.24 -11.87 -19.49
CA GLU A 79 9.12 -11.35 -20.86
C GLU A 79 10.29 -10.43 -21.23
N ARG A 80 10.94 -9.81 -20.24
CA ARG A 80 12.14 -8.99 -20.44
C ARG A 80 13.45 -9.75 -20.27
N GLN A 81 13.41 -11.07 -20.10
CA GLN A 81 14.59 -11.90 -19.81
C GLN A 81 15.38 -11.38 -18.60
N TYR A 82 14.69 -10.76 -17.64
CA TYR A 82 15.23 -10.11 -16.45
C TYR A 82 16.17 -8.93 -16.72
N LEU A 83 16.14 -8.38 -17.94
CA LEU A 83 16.86 -7.16 -18.33
C LEU A 83 15.90 -5.98 -18.23
N VAL A 84 15.88 -5.33 -17.08
CA VAL A 84 15.04 -4.15 -16.81
C VAL A 84 15.94 -2.96 -16.55
N ASP A 85 15.93 -1.98 -17.44
CA ASP A 85 16.73 -0.76 -17.29
C ASP A 85 16.20 0.15 -16.14
N PRO A 86 16.99 1.13 -15.67
CA PRO A 86 16.59 1.99 -14.55
C PRO A 86 15.27 2.75 -14.74
N ASP A 87 15.00 3.27 -15.92
CA ASP A 87 13.78 4.04 -16.19
C ASP A 87 12.56 3.13 -16.21
N GLU A 88 12.72 1.95 -16.80
CA GLU A 88 11.69 0.92 -16.79
C GLU A 88 11.43 0.39 -15.39
N ALA A 89 12.47 0.14 -14.59
CA ALA A 89 12.34 -0.26 -13.20
C ALA A 89 11.61 0.82 -12.38
N GLN A 90 11.86 2.11 -12.65
CA GLN A 90 11.14 3.21 -12.00
C GLN A 90 9.65 3.22 -12.37
N ARG A 91 9.31 3.07 -13.66
CA ARG A 91 7.91 2.98 -14.11
C ARG A 91 7.21 1.75 -13.55
N LEU A 92 7.89 0.60 -13.52
CA LEU A 92 7.35 -0.63 -12.93
C LEU A 92 7.10 -0.46 -11.43
N ARG A 93 8.03 0.19 -10.71
CA ARG A 93 7.82 0.56 -9.30
C ARG A 93 6.60 1.46 -9.13
N GLN A 94 6.44 2.48 -9.96
CA GLN A 94 5.27 3.37 -9.95
C GLN A 94 3.97 2.58 -10.18
N TRP A 95 3.96 1.64 -11.13
CA TRP A 95 2.82 0.76 -11.36
C TRP A 95 2.49 -0.08 -10.13
N VAL A 96 3.47 -0.76 -9.51
CA VAL A 96 3.23 -1.59 -8.32
C VAL A 96 2.65 -0.75 -7.19
N LEU A 97 3.25 0.41 -6.91
CA LEU A 97 2.79 1.29 -5.85
C LEU A 97 1.36 1.79 -6.09
N SER A 98 1.06 2.21 -7.32
CA SER A 98 -0.26 2.72 -7.70
C SER A 98 -1.32 1.62 -7.69
N ALA A 99 -1.00 0.45 -8.27
CA ALA A 99 -1.88 -0.72 -8.26
C ALA A 99 -2.15 -1.20 -6.84
N ASN A 100 -1.13 -1.13 -5.97
CA ASN A 100 -1.26 -1.47 -4.57
C ASN A 100 -2.17 -0.49 -3.82
N ALA A 101 -1.94 0.82 -3.97
CA ALA A 101 -2.72 1.86 -3.28
C ALA A 101 -4.19 1.90 -3.73
N LYS A 102 -4.44 1.73 -5.05
CA LYS A 102 -5.78 1.71 -5.63
C LYS A 102 -6.50 0.35 -5.47
N GLY A 103 -5.81 -0.67 -4.96
CA GLY A 103 -6.38 -2.00 -4.76
C GLY A 103 -6.81 -2.66 -6.07
N ARG A 104 -5.92 -2.65 -7.08
CA ARG A 104 -6.17 -3.10 -8.47
C ARG A 104 -6.94 -4.41 -8.56
N TYR A 105 -6.57 -5.39 -7.74
CA TYR A 105 -7.17 -6.74 -7.73
C TYR A 105 -8.11 -7.00 -6.54
N SER A 106 -8.46 -5.96 -5.77
CA SER A 106 -9.23 -6.11 -4.52
C SER A 106 -10.74 -6.05 -4.74
N ARG A 107 -11.20 -5.50 -5.88
CA ARG A 107 -12.61 -5.50 -6.30
C ARG A 107 -12.80 -6.66 -7.27
N GLY A 108 -13.99 -7.26 -7.31
CA GLY A 108 -14.29 -8.53 -8.01
C GLY A 108 -13.72 -8.67 -9.43
N SER A 109 -13.71 -9.89 -9.97
CA SER A 109 -13.08 -10.23 -11.26
C SER A 109 -11.55 -10.12 -11.27
N SER A 110 -10.91 -10.39 -10.13
CA SER A 110 -9.45 -10.30 -9.96
C SER A 110 -8.65 -11.15 -10.95
N GLU A 111 -9.16 -12.32 -11.36
CA GLU A 111 -8.58 -13.15 -12.42
C GLU A 111 -8.68 -12.48 -13.79
N THR A 112 -9.82 -11.88 -14.11
CA THR A 112 -9.97 -11.15 -15.38
C THR A 112 -9.04 -9.93 -15.44
N ILE A 113 -8.86 -9.22 -14.32
CA ILE A 113 -7.93 -8.08 -14.25
C ILE A 113 -6.49 -8.58 -14.40
N LEU A 114 -6.13 -9.70 -13.79
CA LEU A 114 -4.82 -10.32 -13.98
C LEU A 114 -4.60 -10.74 -15.45
N ASP A 115 -5.60 -11.35 -16.09
CA ASP A 115 -5.54 -11.73 -17.51
C ASP A 115 -5.32 -10.51 -18.42
N GLN A 116 -5.93 -9.36 -18.09
CA GLN A 116 -5.70 -8.11 -18.82
C GLN A 116 -4.24 -7.66 -18.74
N ASP A 117 -3.62 -7.73 -17.55
CA ASP A 117 -2.21 -7.37 -17.39
C ASP A 117 -1.28 -8.35 -18.09
N LEU A 118 -1.53 -9.65 -17.96
CA LEU A 118 -0.76 -10.68 -18.67
C LEU A 118 -0.88 -10.51 -20.19
N SER A 119 -2.06 -10.14 -20.69
CA SER A 119 -2.26 -9.85 -22.11
C SER A 119 -1.50 -8.61 -22.58
N VAL A 120 -1.37 -7.56 -21.75
CA VAL A 120 -0.54 -6.40 -22.10
C VAL A 120 0.91 -6.83 -22.32
N LEU A 121 1.44 -7.62 -21.39
CA LEU A 121 2.83 -8.06 -21.41
C LEU A 121 3.13 -9.02 -22.57
N ARG A 122 2.25 -10.01 -22.79
CA ARG A 122 2.37 -10.93 -23.93
C ARG A 122 2.36 -10.22 -25.29
N ASN A 123 1.66 -9.08 -25.38
CA ASN A 123 1.58 -8.29 -26.60
C ASN A 123 2.75 -7.27 -26.71
N GLY A 124 3.79 -7.40 -25.91
CA GLY A 124 4.98 -6.55 -25.94
C GLY A 124 4.85 -5.23 -25.17
N GLY A 125 3.74 -4.99 -24.47
CA GLY A 125 3.56 -3.82 -23.61
C GLY A 125 4.47 -3.85 -22.37
N GLY A 126 4.72 -2.69 -21.78
CA GLY A 126 5.53 -2.52 -20.57
C GLY A 126 4.77 -1.85 -19.43
N ALA A 127 5.54 -1.26 -18.50
CA ALA A 127 4.98 -0.64 -17.31
C ALA A 127 4.07 0.56 -17.62
N SER A 128 4.30 1.28 -18.72
CA SER A 128 3.47 2.40 -19.15
C SER A 128 2.07 1.93 -19.54
N GLU A 129 1.96 0.88 -20.35
CA GLU A 129 0.68 0.31 -20.76
C GLU A 129 -0.07 -0.31 -19.57
N LEU A 130 0.66 -0.89 -18.60
CA LEU A 130 0.09 -1.35 -17.34
C LEU A 130 -0.47 -0.19 -16.49
N LEU A 131 0.20 0.97 -16.47
CA LEU A 131 -0.30 2.19 -15.84
C LEU A 131 -1.55 2.72 -16.54
N ASP A 132 -1.57 2.72 -17.87
CA ASP A 132 -2.74 3.13 -18.65
C ASP A 132 -3.94 2.21 -18.38
N ARG A 133 -3.73 0.89 -18.32
CA ARG A 133 -4.78 -0.06 -17.90
C ARG A 133 -5.29 0.22 -16.50
N LEU A 134 -4.40 0.52 -15.56
CA LEU A 134 -4.81 0.92 -14.22
C LEU A 134 -5.63 2.21 -14.25
N ARG A 135 -5.21 3.20 -15.02
CA ARG A 135 -5.92 4.48 -15.20
C ARG A 135 -7.32 4.28 -15.77
N LEU A 136 -7.48 3.42 -16.77
CA LEU A 136 -8.79 3.06 -17.32
C LEU A 136 -9.71 2.42 -16.27
N GLN A 137 -9.16 1.63 -15.34
CA GLN A 137 -9.94 0.98 -14.29
C GLN A 137 -10.36 1.94 -13.17
N VAL A 138 -9.46 2.84 -12.76
CA VAL A 138 -9.64 3.63 -11.52
C VAL A 138 -9.83 5.13 -11.77
N GLY A 139 -9.78 5.56 -13.02
CA GLY A 139 -9.76 6.97 -13.40
C GLY A 139 -8.40 7.58 -13.10
N ARG A 140 -8.33 8.44 -12.08
CA ARG A 140 -7.10 9.15 -11.72
C ARG A 140 -6.14 8.25 -10.91
N LEU A 141 -4.85 8.33 -11.21
CA LEU A 141 -3.82 7.56 -10.49
C LEU A 141 -3.37 8.22 -9.19
N ASP A 142 -3.39 9.55 -9.14
CA ASP A 142 -3.17 10.28 -7.91
C ASP A 142 -4.34 10.05 -6.92
N ILE A 143 -4.04 10.24 -5.65
CA ILE A 143 -4.97 10.10 -4.54
C ILE A 143 -5.53 11.48 -4.23
N ALA A 144 -6.84 11.64 -4.42
CA ALA A 144 -7.54 12.82 -3.95
C ALA A 144 -7.84 12.70 -2.44
N PRO A 145 -7.85 13.79 -1.65
CA PRO A 145 -8.18 13.74 -0.22
C PRO A 145 -9.52 13.05 0.08
N GLU A 146 -10.50 13.19 -0.82
CA GLU A 146 -11.84 12.62 -0.71
C GLU A 146 -11.83 11.08 -0.83
N GLU A 147 -10.81 10.49 -1.48
CA GLU A 147 -10.68 9.03 -1.56
C GLU A 147 -10.36 8.38 -0.20
N LEU A 148 -9.78 9.16 0.72
CA LEU A 148 -9.47 8.73 2.09
C LEU A 148 -10.69 8.77 3.01
N GLU A 149 -11.72 9.55 2.67
CA GLU A 149 -12.89 9.74 3.52
C GLU A 149 -13.65 8.43 3.77
N GLY A 150 -13.90 8.14 5.05
CA GLY A 150 -14.63 6.94 5.47
C GLY A 150 -13.90 5.62 5.21
N ARG A 151 -12.64 5.67 4.75
CA ARG A 151 -11.75 4.51 4.71
C ARG A 151 -11.28 4.20 6.12
N ASN A 152 -10.93 2.95 6.37
CA ASN A 152 -10.37 2.49 7.64
C ASN A 152 -9.14 1.61 7.40
N GLN A 153 -8.63 1.00 8.45
CA GLN A 153 -7.43 0.14 8.43
C GLN A 153 -7.47 -1.02 7.42
N ARG A 154 -8.65 -1.44 6.93
CA ARG A 154 -8.79 -2.51 5.93
C ARG A 154 -8.54 -2.01 4.50
N SER A 155 -8.48 -0.70 4.29
CA SER A 155 -8.26 -0.09 2.98
C SER A 155 -6.84 -0.36 2.47
N ALA A 156 -6.70 -0.53 1.16
CA ALA A 156 -5.40 -0.59 0.51
C ALA A 156 -4.60 0.73 0.70
N LEU A 157 -5.31 1.86 0.82
CA LEU A 157 -4.72 3.16 1.16
C LEU A 157 -4.03 3.16 2.53
N PHE A 158 -4.46 2.33 3.48
CA PHE A 158 -3.79 2.24 4.80
C PHE A 158 -2.41 1.58 4.70
N LYS A 159 -2.28 0.60 3.81
CA LYS A 159 -0.98 -0.01 3.48
C LYS A 159 -0.08 1.01 2.77
N ALA A 160 -0.63 1.78 1.83
CA ALA A 160 0.09 2.86 1.16
C ALA A 160 0.56 3.95 2.15
N MET A 161 -0.29 4.33 3.11
CA MET A 161 0.08 5.26 4.19
C MET A 161 1.24 4.72 5.02
N PHE A 162 1.18 3.47 5.48
CA PHE A 162 2.29 2.87 6.22
C PHE A 162 3.60 2.93 5.44
N MET A 163 3.59 2.52 4.17
CA MET A 163 4.78 2.52 3.32
C MET A 163 5.34 3.93 3.11
N ALA A 164 4.49 4.90 2.81
CA ALA A 164 4.88 6.28 2.56
C ALA A 164 5.44 6.96 3.82
N PHE A 165 4.82 6.72 4.99
CA PHE A 165 5.30 7.27 6.26
C PHE A 165 6.61 6.61 6.70
N ARG A 166 6.74 5.29 6.51
CA ARG A 166 8.01 4.60 6.79
C ARG A 166 9.14 5.12 5.89
N ALA A 167 8.86 5.35 4.61
CA ALA A 167 9.83 5.91 3.67
C ALA A 167 10.25 7.34 4.04
N ASP A 168 9.39 8.09 4.73
CA ASP A 168 9.68 9.44 5.24
C ASP A 168 10.21 9.44 6.68
N GLY A 169 10.63 8.28 7.20
CA GLY A 169 11.28 8.19 8.51
C GLY A 169 10.34 8.26 9.70
N ALA A 170 9.05 7.90 9.54
CA ALA A 170 8.12 7.85 10.67
C ALA A 170 8.61 6.88 11.76
N CYS A 171 8.60 7.37 13.00
CA CYS A 171 9.01 6.63 14.19
C CYS A 171 7.91 6.62 15.25
N ASP A 172 8.05 5.70 16.21
CA ASP A 172 7.28 5.72 17.44
C ASP A 172 7.58 6.97 18.27
N TRP A 173 6.55 7.67 18.75
CA TRP A 173 6.67 8.96 19.45
C TRP A 173 7.31 8.88 20.84
N HIS A 174 7.62 7.69 21.37
CA HIS A 174 8.31 7.60 22.65
C HIS A 174 9.73 7.09 22.52
N SER A 175 9.90 6.00 21.77
CA SER A 175 11.16 5.27 21.63
C SER A 175 12.00 5.72 20.43
N ASN A 176 11.45 6.53 19.53
CA ASN A 176 12.07 6.91 18.25
C ASN A 176 12.48 5.72 17.36
N LEU A 177 11.98 4.51 17.64
CA LEU A 177 12.14 3.38 16.75
C LEU A 177 11.33 3.61 15.47
N ALA A 178 11.97 3.46 14.32
CA ALA A 178 11.30 3.49 13.02
C ALA A 178 10.12 2.52 12.99
N ILE A 179 9.02 2.89 12.35
CA ILE A 179 7.86 1.99 12.26
C ILE A 179 8.20 0.78 11.38
N ALA A 180 7.94 -0.42 11.89
CA ALA A 180 8.18 -1.67 11.16
C ALA A 180 7.15 -2.74 11.55
N LEU A 181 6.71 -3.54 10.58
CA LEU A 181 5.83 -4.68 10.83
C LEU A 181 6.53 -5.82 11.60
N GLY A 182 7.85 -5.93 11.43
CA GLY A 182 8.67 -7.00 12.01
C GLY A 182 9.15 -6.76 13.45
N HIS A 183 8.64 -5.74 14.16
CA HIS A 183 9.08 -5.45 15.52
C HIS A 183 8.80 -6.59 16.50
N HIS A 184 9.81 -6.91 17.31
CA HIS A 184 9.74 -7.95 18.34
C HIS A 184 9.26 -7.40 19.70
N GLY A 185 8.59 -8.25 20.49
CA GLY A 185 8.09 -7.90 21.82
C GLY A 185 6.82 -7.05 21.82
N ALA A 186 5.92 -7.28 22.78
CA ALA A 186 4.61 -6.60 22.85
C ALA A 186 4.69 -5.09 23.12
N GLN A 187 5.85 -4.57 23.54
CA GLN A 187 6.07 -3.15 23.77
C GLN A 187 6.38 -2.38 22.48
N HIS A 188 7.11 -2.99 21.55
CA HIS A 188 7.56 -2.34 20.32
C HIS A 188 6.77 -2.77 19.09
N ARG A 189 5.98 -3.86 19.19
CA ARG A 189 5.08 -4.29 18.13
C ARG A 189 4.24 -3.12 17.63
N LEU A 190 4.26 -2.93 16.32
CA LEU A 190 3.48 -1.90 15.65
C LEU A 190 2.00 -2.04 16.03
N GLN A 191 1.42 -0.94 16.45
CA GLN A 191 -0.01 -0.75 16.63
C GLN A 191 -0.44 0.50 15.87
N PHE A 192 -1.73 0.64 15.65
CA PHE A 192 -2.32 1.89 15.21
C PHE A 192 -3.12 2.49 16.35
N HIS A 193 -3.00 3.80 16.51
CA HIS A 193 -3.64 4.58 17.54
C HIS A 193 -4.66 5.53 16.90
N HIS A 194 -5.85 5.58 17.47
CA HIS A 194 -6.83 6.62 17.16
C HIS A 194 -6.37 7.93 17.81
N ILE A 195 -5.88 8.87 17.02
CA ILE A 195 -5.36 10.17 17.47
C ILE A 195 -6.37 10.87 18.40
N PHE A 196 -7.63 10.88 17.98
CA PHE A 196 -8.77 11.12 18.83
C PHE A 196 -9.34 9.76 19.27
N PRO A 197 -9.12 9.33 20.53
CA PRO A 197 -9.57 8.02 20.97
C PRO A 197 -11.08 7.86 20.87
N LYS A 198 -11.55 6.65 20.56
CA LYS A 198 -13.00 6.36 20.46
C LYS A 198 -13.79 6.78 21.70
N ALA A 199 -13.19 6.61 22.89
CA ALA A 199 -13.79 6.99 24.15
C ALA A 199 -14.10 8.50 24.24
N VAL A 200 -13.26 9.34 23.63
CA VAL A 200 -13.42 10.80 23.55
C VAL A 200 -14.48 11.17 22.51
N LEU A 201 -14.61 10.40 21.44
CA LEU A 201 -15.52 10.70 20.32
C LEU A 201 -16.95 10.16 20.51
N LYS A 202 -17.17 9.18 21.40
CA LYS A 202 -18.41 8.39 21.49
C LYS A 202 -19.70 9.18 21.71
N SER A 203 -19.64 10.41 22.23
CA SER A 203 -20.82 11.24 22.51
C SER A 203 -21.28 12.07 21.30
N ARG A 204 -20.42 12.27 20.30
CA ARG A 204 -20.68 13.17 19.15
C ARG A 204 -20.49 12.51 17.79
N PHE A 205 -19.76 11.40 17.73
CA PHE A 205 -19.44 10.72 16.48
C PHE A 205 -19.67 9.22 16.59
N THR A 206 -20.00 8.60 15.47
CA THR A 206 -20.17 7.16 15.36
C THR A 206 -18.82 6.42 15.42
N SER A 207 -18.85 5.13 15.77
CA SER A 207 -17.67 4.27 15.70
C SER A 207 -17.03 4.25 14.30
N ARG A 208 -17.85 4.34 13.24
CA ARG A 208 -17.37 4.37 11.86
C ARG A 208 -16.59 5.64 11.56
N GLU A 209 -17.06 6.79 12.03
CA GLU A 209 -16.34 8.06 11.89
C GLU A 209 -15.05 8.05 12.70
N ALA A 210 -15.08 7.51 13.92
CA ALA A 210 -13.87 7.37 14.73
C ALA A 210 -12.82 6.47 14.07
N ASP A 211 -13.26 5.43 13.34
CA ASP A 211 -12.40 4.50 12.58
C ASP A 211 -11.89 5.05 11.23
N ASP A 212 -12.10 6.35 10.96
CA ASP A 212 -11.55 6.99 9.76
C ASP A 212 -10.02 6.86 9.73
N ILE A 213 -9.51 6.55 8.55
CA ILE A 213 -8.09 6.32 8.30
C ILE A 213 -7.24 7.54 8.67
N ALA A 214 -7.76 8.75 8.50
CA ALA A 214 -7.10 9.99 8.88
C ALA A 214 -7.15 10.26 10.39
N ASN A 215 -7.81 9.42 11.18
CA ASN A 215 -7.69 9.40 12.64
C ASN A 215 -6.65 8.38 13.13
N LEU A 216 -6.02 7.59 12.25
CA LEU A 216 -5.09 6.53 12.65
C LEU A 216 -3.63 6.98 12.53
N ALA A 217 -2.82 6.69 13.55
CA ALA A 217 -1.36 6.89 13.55
C ALA A 217 -0.65 5.57 13.87
N PHE A 218 0.55 5.38 13.34
CA PHE A 218 1.38 4.19 13.55
C PHE A 218 2.34 4.43 14.71
N ILE A 219 2.21 3.69 15.80
CA ILE A 219 3.07 3.81 16.99
C ILE A 219 3.35 2.45 17.61
N GLY A 220 4.28 2.39 18.56
CA GLY A 220 4.57 1.18 19.34
C GLY A 220 3.50 0.90 20.39
N GLY A 221 3.31 -0.38 20.74
CA GLY A 221 2.30 -0.78 21.72
C GLY A 221 2.46 -0.15 23.12
N LYS A 222 3.69 0.13 23.56
CA LYS A 222 3.93 0.85 24.84
C LYS A 222 3.41 2.28 24.76
N THR A 223 3.72 3.01 23.70
CA THR A 223 3.26 4.39 23.47
C THR A 223 1.74 4.45 23.40
N ASN A 224 1.11 3.51 22.68
CA ASN A 224 -0.35 3.42 22.61
C ASN A 224 -0.99 3.26 23.99
N ARG A 225 -0.45 2.37 24.83
CA ARG A 225 -0.94 2.19 26.22
C ARG A 225 -0.71 3.41 27.11
N GLN A 226 0.38 4.14 26.94
CA GLN A 226 0.68 5.34 27.73
C GLN A 226 -0.25 6.53 27.39
N ILE A 227 -0.63 6.65 26.12
CA ILE A 227 -1.60 7.65 25.67
C ILE A 227 -3.00 7.25 26.14
N SER A 228 -3.37 5.98 26.01
CA SER A 228 -4.69 5.45 26.41
C SER A 228 -5.83 6.19 25.69
N ASP A 229 -6.73 6.79 26.44
CA ASP A 229 -7.96 7.46 26.04
C ASP A 229 -7.89 8.99 26.22
N LYS A 230 -6.70 9.54 26.43
CA LYS A 230 -6.49 10.99 26.56
C LYS A 230 -6.80 11.71 25.26
N ALA A 231 -7.43 12.87 25.34
CA ALA A 231 -7.68 13.70 24.17
C ALA A 231 -6.35 14.23 23.57
N PRO A 232 -6.25 14.43 22.25
CA PRO A 232 -5.02 14.94 21.63
C PRO A 232 -4.57 16.28 22.20
N ALA A 233 -5.49 17.17 22.57
CA ALA A 233 -5.17 18.43 23.25
C ALA A 233 -4.40 18.25 24.57
N GLU A 234 -4.52 17.11 25.26
CA GLU A 234 -3.85 16.83 26.53
C GLU A 234 -2.44 16.25 26.35
N TYR A 235 -2.22 15.44 25.30
CA TYR A 235 -0.96 14.71 25.12
C TYR A 235 -0.06 15.26 24.01
N PHE A 236 -0.61 15.94 23.00
CA PHE A 236 0.18 16.55 21.91
C PHE A 236 1.20 17.56 22.44
N PRO A 237 0.86 18.54 23.32
CA PRO A 237 1.83 19.53 23.79
C PRO A 237 3.06 18.89 24.45
N LYS A 238 2.84 17.84 25.24
CA LYS A 238 3.92 17.10 25.93
C LYS A 238 4.81 16.35 24.95
N LEU A 239 4.22 15.68 23.95
CA LEU A 239 4.98 14.96 22.93
C LEU A 239 5.71 15.90 21.97
N LEU A 240 5.09 17.04 21.60
CA LEU A 240 5.71 18.06 20.76
C LEU A 240 6.90 18.72 21.46
N TYR A 241 6.76 19.03 22.75
CA TYR A 241 7.88 19.54 23.55
C TYR A 241 9.04 18.53 23.61
N LYS A 242 8.74 17.23 23.76
CA LYS A 242 9.76 16.19 23.90
C LYS A 242 10.45 15.83 22.57
N ASN A 243 9.68 15.69 21.49
CA ASN A 243 10.16 15.09 20.25
C ASN A 243 10.26 16.08 19.07
N GLY A 244 9.78 17.30 19.26
CA GLY A 244 9.60 18.25 18.17
C GLY A 244 8.46 17.87 17.23
N GLN A 245 8.33 18.66 16.16
CA GLN A 245 7.23 18.54 15.20
C GLN A 245 7.46 17.43 14.14
N ALA A 246 8.72 17.13 13.85
CA ALA A 246 9.12 16.18 12.79
C ALA A 246 8.47 14.80 12.93
N ALA A 247 8.34 14.27 14.15
CA ALA A 247 7.73 12.97 14.40
C ALA A 247 6.23 12.91 14.01
N PHE A 248 5.52 14.04 14.11
CA PHE A 248 4.12 14.18 13.72
C PHE A 248 4.00 14.44 12.21
N GLU A 249 4.88 15.26 11.66
CA GLU A 249 4.94 15.58 10.22
C GLU A 249 5.24 14.34 9.36
N ALA A 250 6.13 13.46 9.83
CA ALA A 250 6.45 12.20 9.16
C ALA A 250 5.22 11.27 8.97
N GLN A 251 4.16 11.47 9.78
CA GLN A 251 2.87 10.77 9.67
C GLN A 251 1.71 11.69 9.24
N CYS A 252 2.03 12.87 8.72
CA CYS A 252 1.08 13.87 8.22
C CYS A 252 0.03 14.27 9.28
N ILE A 253 0.45 14.46 10.53
CA ILE A 253 -0.45 14.82 11.64
C ILE A 253 -0.41 16.33 11.88
N PRO A 254 -1.54 17.05 11.70
CA PRO A 254 -1.63 18.46 12.09
C PRO A 254 -1.41 18.63 13.59
N THR A 255 -0.58 19.59 13.98
CA THR A 255 -0.18 19.84 15.38
C THR A 255 -0.75 21.15 15.93
N ARG A 256 -1.48 21.92 15.12
CA ARG A 256 -2.06 23.20 15.52
C ARG A 256 -3.10 22.99 16.62
N LEU A 257 -2.97 23.70 17.74
CA LEU A 257 -3.79 23.52 18.93
C LEU A 257 -5.28 23.76 18.68
N ASP A 258 -5.62 24.67 17.77
CA ASP A 258 -6.99 24.99 17.36
C ASP A 258 -7.71 23.82 16.65
N LEU A 259 -6.99 22.80 16.19
CA LEU A 259 -7.55 21.59 15.57
C LEU A 259 -7.70 20.41 16.53
N LEU A 260 -7.16 20.48 17.75
CA LEU A 260 -7.08 19.33 18.66
C LEU A 260 -8.32 19.15 19.55
N GLY A 261 -9.28 20.06 19.46
CA GLY A 261 -10.56 19.96 20.17
C GLY A 261 -11.53 18.98 19.50
N VAL A 262 -12.37 18.31 20.30
CA VAL A 262 -13.38 17.35 19.79
C VAL A 262 -14.37 18.03 18.83
N ASP A 263 -14.73 19.29 19.10
CA ASP A 263 -15.58 20.10 18.21
C ASP A 263 -14.95 20.36 16.83
N ARG A 264 -13.62 20.24 16.72
CA ARG A 264 -12.84 20.48 15.50
C ARG A 264 -12.42 19.18 14.81
N TYR A 265 -12.91 18.03 15.27
CA TYR A 265 -12.51 16.71 14.77
C TYR A 265 -12.66 16.58 13.24
N LYS A 266 -13.77 17.07 12.68
CA LYS A 266 -13.98 17.03 11.22
C LYS A 266 -12.98 17.89 10.45
N GLU A 267 -12.68 19.09 10.96
CA GLU A 267 -11.67 19.98 10.38
C GLU A 267 -10.26 19.36 10.45
N PHE A 268 -9.93 18.71 11.58
CA PHE A 268 -8.69 17.95 11.71
C PHE A 268 -8.58 16.84 10.65
N LEU A 269 -9.66 16.06 10.44
CA LEU A 269 -9.66 15.00 9.42
C LEU A 269 -9.47 15.57 8.01
N VAL A 270 -10.14 16.68 7.67
CA VAL A 270 -9.99 17.33 6.36
C VAL A 270 -8.54 17.74 6.12
N GLU A 271 -7.92 18.45 7.07
CA GLU A 271 -6.54 18.90 6.92
C GLU A 271 -5.56 17.72 6.86
N ARG A 272 -5.76 16.71 7.71
CA ARG A 272 -4.92 15.51 7.69
C ARG A 272 -5.04 14.74 6.38
N ARG A 273 -6.24 14.57 5.82
CA ARG A 273 -6.43 13.91 4.51
C ARG A 273 -5.69 14.66 3.40
N ARG A 274 -5.69 15.99 3.41
CA ARG A 274 -4.94 16.82 2.45
C ARG A 274 -3.43 16.53 2.52
N LEU A 275 -2.87 16.51 3.73
CA LEU A 275 -1.44 16.21 3.95
C LEU A 275 -1.09 14.77 3.55
N ILE A 276 -1.93 13.80 3.92
CA ILE A 276 -1.76 12.38 3.56
C ILE A 276 -1.78 12.21 2.05
N ALA A 277 -2.77 12.79 1.36
CA ALA A 277 -2.90 12.69 -0.09
C ALA A 277 -1.64 13.24 -0.80
N ALA A 278 -1.15 14.41 -0.38
CA ALA A 278 0.09 14.98 -0.91
C ALA A 278 1.30 14.05 -0.70
N ARG A 279 1.46 13.49 0.51
CA ARG A 279 2.53 12.54 0.82
C ARG A 279 2.45 11.26 -0.01
N LEU A 280 1.25 10.70 -0.15
CA LEU A 280 1.02 9.52 -0.98
C LEU A 280 1.38 9.83 -2.44
N ASN A 281 0.91 10.94 -3.01
CA ASN A 281 1.17 11.27 -4.40
C ASN A 281 2.66 11.48 -4.72
N ALA A 282 3.41 12.07 -3.79
CA ALA A 282 4.87 12.16 -3.88
C ALA A 282 5.52 10.77 -3.84
N PHE A 283 5.11 9.91 -2.89
CA PHE A 283 5.66 8.56 -2.73
C PHE A 283 5.35 7.63 -3.92
N LEU A 284 4.14 7.71 -4.46
CA LEU A 284 3.69 6.93 -5.62
C LEU A 284 4.34 7.39 -6.92
N GLY A 285 4.86 8.63 -6.98
CA GLY A 285 5.40 9.22 -8.21
C GLY A 285 4.33 9.82 -9.14
N ALA A 286 3.08 9.91 -8.69
CA ALA A 286 1.94 10.36 -9.51
C ALA A 286 1.99 11.85 -9.91
N GLN A 287 2.83 12.66 -9.28
CA GLN A 287 2.98 14.09 -9.58
C GLN A 287 3.86 14.39 -10.80
N ARG A 288 4.73 13.46 -11.24
CA ARG A 288 5.71 13.70 -12.32
C ARG A 288 5.10 13.67 -13.73
N GLU A 289 3.90 13.15 -13.91
CA GLU A 289 3.27 13.03 -15.24
C GLU A 289 2.64 14.33 -15.75
N LEU A 290 2.30 15.27 -14.86
CA LEU A 290 1.70 16.55 -15.26
C LEU A 290 2.71 17.50 -15.92
N SER A 291 4.00 17.35 -15.63
CA SER A 291 5.07 18.21 -16.17
C SER A 291 5.55 17.84 -17.58
N HIS A 292 5.16 16.67 -18.11
CA HIS A 292 5.59 16.21 -19.45
C HIS A 292 4.54 16.40 -20.56
N LYS A 293 3.38 16.99 -20.26
CA LYS A 293 2.36 17.35 -21.27
C LYS A 293 2.31 18.85 -21.59
N SER A 294 3.29 19.61 -21.12
CA SER A 294 3.37 21.06 -21.31
C SER A 294 4.72 21.53 -21.87
N ALA A 295 5.40 20.68 -22.65
CA ALA A 295 6.58 21.02 -23.43
C ALA A 295 6.39 20.57 -24.88
#